data_AF-A0A7S4R5C3-F1
#
_entry.id   AF-A0A7S4R5C3-F1
#
_cell.length_a   1.000
_cell.length_b   1.000
_cell.length_c   1.000
_cell.angle_alpha   90.00
_cell.angle_beta   90.00
_cell.angle_gamma   90.00
#
_symmetry.space_group_name_H-M   'P 1'
#
loop_
_entity.id
_entity.type
_entity.pdbx_description
1 polymer ?
#
loop_
_entity_poly.entity_id
_entity_poly.type
_entity_poly.pdbx_seq_one_letter_code
_entity_poly.pdbx_strand_id
1 'polypeptide(L)'
;RGGPAARPPRRRERRRSLARRHRKSWPRSGRTTRTGSPGFLCSVLHSSGHEHWPCGAKVVVSAEMGGFPTAMRSVQEGPGPSGRMDKVLAASGLQRDWAAPYVDCSRDTYTGPCSITGVYRYLNYGFLMGPVGELRKLVSFVLAQGGNDQGQAARYCFSHPDVCTLDYGGLLSLSLHNFKRSIDEGPLAFQSVDGHSVVYNRATQKVACFVHGNGNGKALVKEIAQRVAQAE
;
A
#
# COMPACT_ATOMS: atom_id res chain seq x y z
N ARG A 1 -41.22 32.43 -57.91
CA ARG A 1 -39.82 32.72 -57.48
C ARG A 1 -39.21 31.42 -56.94
N GLY A 2 -38.15 30.93 -57.60
CA GLY A 2 -37.11 30.02 -57.11
C GLY A 2 -37.47 28.73 -56.36
N GLY A 3 -37.56 27.61 -57.09
CA GLY A 3 -37.34 26.26 -56.53
C GLY A 3 -36.04 25.65 -57.11
N PRO A 4 -35.19 24.94 -56.34
CA PRO A 4 -33.99 24.32 -56.87
C PRO A 4 -34.25 22.89 -57.36
N ALA A 5 -33.62 22.61 -58.50
CA ALA A 5 -33.82 21.47 -59.37
C ALA A 5 -33.18 20.15 -58.87
N ALA A 6 -33.85 19.05 -59.21
CA ALA A 6 -33.41 17.68 -59.00
C ALA A 6 -32.17 17.33 -59.85
N ARG A 7 -31.20 16.63 -59.25
CA ARG A 7 -30.02 16.07 -59.93
C ARG A 7 -30.30 14.65 -60.49
N PRO A 8 -29.70 14.29 -61.64
CA PRO A 8 -29.89 12.98 -62.28
C PRO A 8 -28.96 11.89 -61.72
N PRO A 9 -29.24 10.59 -61.99
CA PRO A 9 -28.49 9.47 -61.44
C PRO A 9 -27.20 9.19 -62.22
N ARG A 10 -26.12 8.86 -61.50
CA ARG A 10 -24.88 8.34 -62.10
C ARG A 10 -24.85 6.81 -62.10
N ARG A 11 -24.52 6.27 -63.27
CA ARG A 11 -24.37 4.84 -63.58
C ARG A 11 -22.96 4.34 -63.23
N ARG A 12 -22.92 3.10 -62.73
CA ARG A 12 -21.92 2.00 -62.89
C ARG A 12 -20.42 2.31 -62.78
N GLU A 13 -19.73 1.50 -61.96
CA GLU A 13 -18.78 0.53 -62.53
C GLU A 13 -18.46 -0.63 -61.58
N ARG A 14 -18.44 -1.85 -62.14
CA ARG A 14 -17.96 -3.08 -61.52
C ARG A 14 -16.46 -3.21 -61.83
N ARG A 15 -15.64 -3.50 -60.83
CA ARG A 15 -14.37 -4.22 -61.05
C ARG A 15 -14.25 -5.35 -60.03
N ARG A 16 -14.20 -6.57 -60.56
CA ARG A 16 -13.65 -7.76 -59.89
C ARG A 16 -12.15 -7.79 -60.15
N SER A 17 -11.34 -8.13 -59.16
CA SER A 17 -10.09 -8.85 -59.41
C SER A 17 -9.88 -9.90 -58.33
N LEU A 18 -9.52 -11.09 -58.80
CA LEU A 18 -9.09 -12.23 -58.00
C LEU A 18 -7.64 -12.01 -57.54
N ALA A 19 -7.33 -12.37 -56.30
CA ALA A 19 -6.05 -12.98 -55.96
C ALA A 19 -6.21 -13.86 -54.71
N ARG A 20 -6.30 -15.18 -54.94
CA ARG A 20 -5.96 -16.21 -53.96
C ARG A 20 -4.45 -16.13 -53.71
N ARG A 21 -4.00 -16.20 -52.44
CA ARG A 21 -2.75 -16.84 -52.02
C ARG A 21 -2.70 -17.05 -50.50
N HIS A 22 -2.42 -18.30 -50.13
CA HIS A 22 -1.88 -18.84 -48.88
C HIS A 22 -2.48 -18.41 -47.52
N ARG A 23 -3.42 -19.24 -47.03
CA ARG A 23 -3.59 -19.46 -45.59
C ARG A 23 -2.45 -20.35 -45.08
N LYS A 24 -1.48 -19.76 -44.38
CA LYS A 24 -0.73 -20.49 -43.34
C LYS A 24 -1.48 -20.29 -42.03
N SER A 25 -2.00 -21.38 -41.48
CA SER A 25 -2.57 -21.44 -40.14
C SER A 25 -1.49 -21.11 -39.11
N TRP A 26 -1.65 -20.00 -38.40
CA TRP A 26 -1.01 -19.75 -37.13
C TRP A 26 -2.04 -19.97 -36.01
N PRO A 27 -1.63 -20.49 -34.85
CA PRO A 27 -2.53 -20.74 -33.73
C PRO A 27 -3.21 -19.44 -33.31
N ARG A 28 -4.51 -19.54 -32.98
CA ARG A 28 -5.29 -18.46 -32.39
C ARG A 28 -4.55 -17.95 -31.14
N SER A 29 -3.88 -16.81 -31.27
CA SER A 29 -3.47 -16.02 -30.13
C SER A 29 -4.73 -15.58 -29.41
N GLY A 30 -4.76 -15.91 -28.11
CA GLY A 30 -5.74 -15.36 -27.19
C GLY A 30 -5.77 -13.84 -27.33
N ARG A 31 -6.98 -13.31 -27.23
CA ARG A 31 -7.30 -11.89 -27.26
C ARG A 31 -6.50 -11.19 -26.16
N THR A 32 -5.32 -10.67 -26.48
CA THR A 32 -4.54 -9.77 -25.64
C THR A 32 -5.24 -8.42 -25.66
N THR A 33 -6.01 -8.15 -24.60
CA THR A 33 -6.42 -6.79 -24.28
C THR A 33 -5.17 -6.00 -23.96
N ARG A 34 -4.80 -5.13 -24.89
CA ARG A 34 -3.76 -4.13 -24.75
C ARG A 34 -4.26 -3.06 -23.79
N THR A 35 -4.07 -3.24 -22.48
CA THR A 35 -4.24 -2.17 -21.50
C THR A 35 -2.94 -1.38 -21.44
N GLY A 36 -2.84 -0.36 -22.29
CA GLY A 36 -1.89 0.73 -22.07
C GLY A 36 -2.40 1.56 -20.90
N SER A 37 -1.80 1.38 -19.73
CA SER A 37 -1.89 2.30 -18.59
C SER A 37 -0.68 2.06 -17.68
N PRO A 38 0.15 3.08 -17.39
CA PRO A 38 1.17 2.99 -16.36
C PRO A 38 0.47 3.10 -15.01
N GLY A 39 0.02 1.95 -14.49
CA GLY A 39 -0.80 1.88 -13.28
C GLY A 39 -0.41 0.67 -12.44
N PHE A 40 0.86 0.58 -12.05
CA PHE A 40 1.38 -0.45 -11.15
C PHE A 40 1.22 -0.10 -9.66
N LEU A 41 0.44 0.94 -9.32
CA LEU A 41 0.12 1.26 -7.94
C LEU A 41 -1.01 0.35 -7.43
N CYS A 42 -0.69 -0.51 -6.46
CA CYS A 42 -1.65 -1.20 -5.59
C CYS A 42 -2.54 -2.29 -6.23
N SER A 43 -1.97 -3.14 -7.09
CA SER A 43 -2.66 -4.30 -7.69
C SER A 43 -3.13 -5.38 -6.68
N VAL A 44 -2.73 -5.28 -5.41
CA VAL A 44 -3.15 -6.20 -4.34
C VAL A 44 -4.61 -5.96 -3.92
N LEU A 45 -5.18 -4.78 -4.20
CA LEU A 45 -6.56 -4.45 -3.81
C LEU A 45 -7.61 -4.67 -4.90
N HIS A 46 -7.18 -4.84 -6.15
CA HIS A 46 -8.11 -4.79 -7.29
C HIS A 46 -8.50 -6.15 -7.87
N SER A 47 -7.89 -7.26 -7.44
CA SER A 47 -8.06 -8.54 -8.14
C SER A 47 -9.32 -9.34 -7.79
N SER A 48 -10.10 -8.95 -6.77
CA SER A 48 -11.27 -9.76 -6.33
C SER A 48 -12.63 -9.06 -6.37
N GLY A 49 -12.74 -7.77 -6.73
CA GLY A 49 -14.03 -7.08 -6.75
C GLY A 49 -14.74 -7.00 -5.39
N HIS A 50 -14.04 -7.37 -4.31
CA HIS A 50 -14.51 -7.24 -2.93
C HIS A 50 -13.67 -6.14 -2.28
N GLU A 51 -14.29 -5.00 -1.98
CA GLU A 51 -13.70 -3.85 -1.27
C GLU A 51 -13.35 -4.17 0.21
N HIS A 52 -13.11 -5.43 0.56
CA HIS A 52 -13.00 -5.89 1.94
C HIS A 52 -11.64 -6.51 2.16
N TRP A 53 -10.92 -5.96 3.14
CA TRP A 53 -9.67 -6.52 3.65
C TRP A 53 -9.91 -7.96 4.14
N PRO A 54 -8.89 -8.84 4.18
CA PRO A 54 -9.04 -10.23 4.64
C PRO A 54 -9.69 -10.39 6.03
N CYS A 55 -9.72 -9.31 6.83
CA CYS A 55 -10.29 -9.25 8.17
C CYS A 55 -11.64 -8.50 8.27
N GLY A 56 -12.21 -8.01 7.17
CA GLY A 56 -13.49 -7.29 7.15
C GLY A 56 -13.45 -5.88 7.75
N ALA A 57 -12.27 -5.37 8.13
CA ALA A 57 -12.10 -3.99 8.57
C ALA A 57 -12.50 -3.01 7.45
N LYS A 58 -12.78 -1.75 7.80
CA LYS A 58 -13.09 -0.69 6.83
C LYS A 58 -11.98 0.36 6.76
N VAL A 59 -11.26 0.53 7.87
CA VAL A 59 -10.15 1.47 8.00
C VAL A 59 -8.86 0.69 8.20
N VAL A 60 -7.83 1.05 7.44
CA VAL A 60 -6.46 0.61 7.65
C VAL A 60 -5.65 1.77 8.22
N VAL A 61 -4.89 1.48 9.27
CA VAL A 61 -3.94 2.40 9.89
C VAL A 61 -2.54 1.81 9.77
N SER A 62 -1.49 2.63 9.65
CA SER A 62 -0.13 2.08 9.65
C SER A 62 0.17 1.35 10.95
N ALA A 63 0.96 0.29 10.87
CA ALA A 63 1.64 -0.27 12.02
C ALA A 63 3.01 0.40 12.23
N GLU A 64 3.64 0.16 13.37
CA GLU A 64 5.04 0.50 13.67
C GLU A 64 5.66 -0.46 14.71
N MET A 65 6.98 -0.34 14.91
CA MET A 65 7.73 -1.12 15.91
C MET A 65 7.63 -0.57 17.33
N GLY A 66 7.48 0.75 17.47
CA GLY A 66 7.50 1.44 18.76
C GLY A 66 6.11 1.63 19.34
N GLY A 67 5.90 1.17 20.58
CA GLY A 67 4.64 1.40 21.28
C GLY A 67 4.56 2.83 21.83
N PHE A 68 4.19 3.80 20.98
CA PHE A 68 3.99 5.19 21.39
C PHE A 68 2.50 5.59 21.41
N PRO A 69 2.05 6.40 22.38
CA PRO A 69 2.75 6.77 23.60
C PRO A 69 2.90 5.55 24.53
N THR A 70 3.95 5.51 25.35
CA THR A 70 4.27 4.32 26.19
C THR A 70 3.11 3.89 27.09
N ALA A 71 2.32 4.85 27.57
CA ALA A 71 1.12 4.59 28.38
C ALA A 71 0.04 3.76 27.65
N MET A 72 0.05 3.73 26.32
CA MET A 72 -0.88 2.95 25.51
C MET A 72 -0.37 1.54 25.21
N ARG A 73 0.85 1.20 25.61
CA ARG A 73 1.45 -0.10 25.31
C ARG A 73 0.61 -1.26 25.84
N SER A 74 0.12 -1.18 27.08
CA SER A 74 -0.74 -2.24 27.66
C SER A 74 -2.02 -2.48 26.87
N VAL A 75 -2.62 -1.43 26.29
CA VAL A 75 -3.81 -1.55 25.43
C VAL A 75 -3.47 -2.27 24.13
N GLN A 76 -2.31 -1.96 23.55
CA GLN A 76 -1.86 -2.54 22.28
C GLN A 76 -1.27 -3.95 22.43
N GLU A 77 -0.72 -4.28 23.60
CA GLU A 77 -0.16 -5.59 23.94
C GLU A 77 -1.18 -6.55 24.58
N GLY A 78 -2.34 -6.04 25.01
CA GLY A 78 -3.41 -6.83 25.59
C GLY A 78 -3.92 -7.92 24.64
N PRO A 79 -4.91 -8.72 25.07
CA PRO A 79 -5.48 -9.82 24.29
C PRO A 79 -6.27 -9.37 23.05
N GLY A 80 -6.05 -8.13 22.58
CA GLY A 80 -6.66 -7.53 21.40
C GLY A 80 -6.31 -8.28 20.09
N PRO A 81 -6.26 -7.59 18.94
CA PRO A 81 -6.34 -8.16 17.59
C PRO A 81 -5.17 -9.08 17.15
N SER A 82 -4.48 -9.78 18.05
CA SER A 82 -3.49 -10.82 17.79
C SER A 82 -3.92 -11.80 16.70
N GLY A 83 -5.12 -12.39 16.81
CA GLY A 83 -5.65 -13.30 15.78
C GLY A 83 -5.96 -12.62 14.44
N ARG A 84 -6.10 -11.29 14.40
CA ARG A 84 -6.23 -10.54 13.16
C ARG A 84 -4.89 -10.29 12.51
N MET A 85 -3.87 -9.90 13.28
CA MET A 85 -2.53 -9.74 12.77
C MET A 85 -2.06 -11.02 12.08
N ASP A 86 -2.25 -12.18 12.74
CA ASP A 86 -1.84 -13.46 12.17
C ASP A 86 -2.56 -13.75 10.84
N LYS A 87 -3.85 -13.43 10.72
CA LYS A 87 -4.61 -13.56 9.45
C LYS A 87 -4.08 -12.62 8.35
N VAL A 88 -3.80 -11.36 8.69
CA VAL A 88 -3.30 -10.35 7.73
C VAL A 88 -1.90 -10.74 7.23
N LEU A 89 -1.02 -11.15 8.14
CA LEU A 89 0.33 -11.58 7.82
C LEU A 89 0.31 -12.88 7.00
N ALA A 90 -0.51 -13.87 7.39
CA ALA A 90 -0.66 -15.11 6.64
C ALA A 90 -1.18 -14.86 5.21
N ALA A 91 -2.17 -13.97 5.03
CA ALA A 91 -2.66 -13.59 3.70
C ALA A 91 -1.59 -12.90 2.83
N SER A 92 -0.53 -12.39 3.46
CA SER A 92 0.59 -11.71 2.81
C SER A 92 1.83 -12.58 2.70
N GLY A 93 1.78 -13.84 3.16
CA GLY A 93 2.93 -14.75 3.19
C GLY A 93 4.03 -14.32 4.18
N LEU A 94 3.69 -13.54 5.21
CA LEU A 94 4.64 -13.01 6.20
C LEU A 94 4.55 -13.77 7.52
N GLN A 95 5.70 -13.88 8.20
CA GLN A 95 5.78 -14.33 9.59
C GLN A 95 5.57 -13.17 10.56
N ARG A 96 5.21 -13.49 11.80
CA ARG A 96 4.91 -12.50 12.86
C ARG A 96 6.09 -11.59 13.21
N ASP A 97 7.30 -12.10 13.06
CA ASP A 97 8.57 -11.47 13.35
C ASP A 97 9.32 -11.02 12.08
N TRP A 98 8.63 -10.82 10.96
CA TRP A 98 9.25 -10.43 9.68
C TRP A 98 10.17 -9.20 9.81
N ALA A 99 9.87 -8.29 10.74
CA ALA A 99 10.62 -7.06 10.95
C ALA A 99 11.90 -7.26 11.78
N ALA A 100 12.02 -8.36 12.54
CA ALA A 100 13.12 -8.60 13.47
C ALA A 100 14.53 -8.45 12.86
N PRO A 101 14.81 -8.88 11.62
CA PRO A 101 16.14 -8.71 11.02
C PRO A 101 16.53 -7.24 10.73
N TYR A 102 15.54 -6.35 10.65
CA TYR A 102 15.71 -4.99 10.16
C TYR A 102 15.66 -3.94 11.27
N VAL A 103 15.43 -4.32 12.52
CA VAL A 103 15.22 -3.39 13.63
C VAL A 103 16.48 -3.18 14.46
N ASP A 104 16.59 -1.98 15.03
CA ASP A 104 17.62 -1.62 16.00
C ASP A 104 16.96 -0.95 17.21
N CYS A 105 16.55 -1.79 18.15
CA CYS A 105 15.84 -1.39 19.36
C CYS A 105 16.77 -0.91 20.48
N SER A 106 18.09 -0.91 20.26
CA SER A 106 19.06 -0.44 21.24
C SER A 106 19.14 1.09 21.31
N ARG A 107 18.67 1.79 20.25
CA ARG A 107 18.92 3.22 20.06
C ARG A 107 17.86 4.16 20.62
N ASP A 108 16.61 3.71 20.74
CA ASP A 108 15.52 4.52 21.28
C ASP A 108 14.79 3.76 22.38
N THR A 109 15.26 3.96 23.61
CA THR A 109 14.69 3.35 24.81
C THR A 109 13.62 4.24 25.46
N TYR A 110 13.46 5.48 25.01
CA TYR A 110 12.65 6.49 25.70
C TYR A 110 11.38 6.86 24.92
N THR A 111 11.49 7.14 23.62
CA THR A 111 10.38 7.58 22.79
C THR A 111 9.83 6.43 21.96
N GLY A 112 9.06 5.54 22.59
CA GLY A 112 8.40 4.41 21.90
C GLY A 112 9.32 3.19 21.75
N PRO A 113 9.75 2.55 22.86
CA PRO A 113 10.61 1.38 22.79
C PRO A 113 9.96 0.26 21.99
N CYS A 114 10.78 -0.49 21.25
CA CYS A 114 10.31 -1.69 20.56
C CYS A 114 9.70 -2.72 21.53
N SER A 115 8.87 -3.62 21.00
CA SER A 115 8.69 -4.92 21.63
C SER A 115 10.00 -5.71 21.60
N ILE A 116 10.33 -6.43 22.68
CA ILE A 116 11.50 -7.34 22.76
C ILE A 116 11.46 -8.38 21.62
N THR A 117 10.27 -8.73 21.14
CA THR A 117 10.05 -9.78 20.12
C THR A 117 10.21 -9.29 18.67
N GLY A 118 10.55 -8.02 18.43
CA GLY A 118 10.72 -7.51 17.06
C GLY A 118 9.43 -7.50 16.21
N VAL A 119 8.25 -7.45 16.85
CA VAL A 119 6.96 -7.57 16.15
C VAL A 119 6.43 -6.20 15.74
N TYR A 120 6.10 -6.05 14.45
CA TYR A 120 5.55 -4.83 13.85
C TYR A 120 4.02 -4.72 14.08
N ARG A 121 3.60 -4.24 15.26
CA ARG A 121 2.20 -4.34 15.71
C ARG A 121 1.56 -3.10 16.32
N TYR A 122 2.34 -2.05 16.59
CA TYR A 122 1.78 -0.88 17.26
C TYR A 122 1.11 0.05 16.26
N LEU A 123 0.04 0.73 16.63
CA LEU A 123 -0.64 1.67 15.77
C LEU A 123 0.22 2.92 15.56
N ASN A 124 0.42 3.31 14.31
CA ASN A 124 0.99 4.59 13.93
C ASN A 124 -0.05 5.46 13.21
N TYR A 125 -0.33 6.64 13.74
CA TYR A 125 -1.39 7.52 13.22
C TYR A 125 -0.98 8.34 11.98
N GLY A 126 0.28 8.24 11.54
CA GLY A 126 0.78 8.99 10.38
C GLY A 126 0.20 8.57 9.02
N PHE A 127 -0.56 7.47 8.97
CA PHE A 127 -1.23 7.02 7.76
C PHE A 127 -2.57 6.36 8.08
N LEU A 128 -3.58 6.76 7.32
CA LEU A 128 -4.96 6.28 7.41
C LEU A 128 -5.51 6.06 6.00
N MET A 129 -6.23 4.96 5.80
CA MET A 129 -6.91 4.67 4.52
C MET A 129 -8.26 4.01 4.79
N GLY A 130 -9.29 4.41 4.04
CA GLY A 130 -10.63 3.83 4.14
C GLY A 130 -11.71 4.75 3.58
N PRO A 131 -12.99 4.34 3.61
CA PRO A 131 -14.10 5.19 3.20
C PRO A 131 -14.13 6.49 4.04
N VAL A 132 -14.39 7.62 3.38
CA VAL A 132 -14.42 8.95 4.02
C VAL A 132 -15.33 8.99 5.24
N GLY A 133 -16.48 8.31 5.19
CA GLY A 133 -17.42 8.24 6.31
C GLY A 133 -16.83 7.57 7.57
N GLU A 134 -16.05 6.51 7.41
CA GLU A 134 -15.40 5.81 8.53
C GLU A 134 -14.17 6.57 9.02
N LEU A 135 -13.37 7.14 8.10
CA LEU A 135 -12.25 8.01 8.46
C LEU A 135 -12.71 9.23 9.25
N ARG A 136 -13.83 9.85 8.86
CA ARG A 136 -14.41 10.99 9.57
C ARG A 136 -14.75 10.63 11.02
N LYS A 137 -15.33 9.45 11.29
CA LYS A 137 -15.64 9.02 12.67
C LYS A 137 -14.38 8.90 13.52
N LEU A 138 -13.36 8.23 13.00
CA LEU A 138 -12.08 8.05 13.66
C LEU A 138 -11.37 9.38 13.93
N VAL A 139 -11.26 10.25 12.91
CA VAL A 139 -10.62 11.57 13.06
C VAL A 139 -11.42 12.46 14.01
N SER A 140 -12.75 12.44 13.93
CA SER A 140 -13.62 13.21 14.84
C SER A 140 -13.47 12.76 16.29
N PHE A 141 -13.34 11.45 16.53
CA PHE A 141 -13.04 10.91 17.86
C PHE A 141 -11.69 11.44 18.36
N VAL A 142 -10.63 11.33 17.55
CA VAL A 142 -9.28 11.79 17.91
C VAL A 142 -9.28 13.27 18.27
N LEU A 143 -9.92 14.11 17.46
CA LEU A 143 -10.03 15.54 17.70
C LEU A 143 -10.84 15.88 18.96
N ALA A 144 -11.96 15.19 19.18
CA ALA A 144 -12.82 15.44 20.34
C ALA A 144 -12.16 15.03 21.67
N GLN A 145 -11.33 13.98 21.67
CA GLN A 145 -10.60 13.56 22.86
C GLN A 145 -9.36 14.44 23.13
N GLY A 146 -8.79 15.05 22.09
CA GLY A 146 -7.57 15.85 22.20
C GLY A 146 -6.34 15.07 22.69
N GLY A 147 -5.28 15.81 23.02
CA GLY A 147 -4.02 15.22 23.49
C GLY A 147 -3.23 14.53 22.37
N ASN A 148 -2.64 13.37 22.67
CA ASN A 148 -1.83 12.63 21.71
C ASN A 148 -2.71 11.87 20.72
N ASP A 149 -2.67 12.29 19.45
CA ASP A 149 -3.41 11.74 18.33
C ASP A 149 -3.27 10.22 18.16
N GLN A 150 -2.03 9.71 18.23
CA GLN A 150 -1.74 8.29 18.11
C GLN A 150 -2.35 7.47 19.26
N GLY A 151 -2.28 7.97 20.49
CA GLY A 151 -2.88 7.33 21.64
C GLY A 151 -4.41 7.28 21.53
N GLN A 152 -5.05 8.36 21.06
CA GLN A 152 -6.51 8.36 20.87
C GLN A 152 -6.92 7.47 19.70
N ALA A 153 -6.17 7.46 18.60
CA ALA A 153 -6.43 6.59 17.47
C ALA A 153 -6.28 5.11 17.86
N ALA A 154 -5.28 4.77 18.68
CA ALA A 154 -5.15 3.46 19.28
C ALA A 154 -6.39 3.13 20.12
N ARG A 155 -6.82 3.99 21.05
CA ARG A 155 -8.05 3.73 21.83
C ARG A 155 -9.26 3.46 20.94
N TYR A 156 -9.46 4.27 19.89
CA TYR A 156 -10.55 4.07 18.95
C TYR A 156 -10.46 2.72 18.25
N CYS A 157 -9.33 2.43 17.61
CA CYS A 157 -9.19 1.23 16.79
C CYS A 157 -9.17 -0.07 17.61
N PHE A 158 -8.61 -0.07 18.81
CA PHE A 158 -8.63 -1.25 19.69
C PHE A 158 -10.00 -1.45 20.38
N SER A 159 -10.83 -0.41 20.50
CA SER A 159 -12.24 -0.54 20.95
C SER A 159 -13.23 -0.82 19.81
N HIS A 160 -12.84 -0.59 18.55
CA HIS A 160 -13.63 -0.86 17.35
C HIS A 160 -12.88 -1.80 16.41
N PRO A 161 -12.60 -3.05 16.86
CA PRO A 161 -11.84 -3.98 16.05
C PRO A 161 -12.59 -4.31 14.76
N ASP A 162 -13.91 -4.36 14.71
CA ASP A 162 -14.66 -4.55 13.45
C ASP A 162 -14.44 -3.42 12.42
N VAL A 163 -14.00 -2.24 12.84
CA VAL A 163 -13.79 -1.08 11.97
C VAL A 163 -12.34 -0.92 11.53
N CYS A 164 -11.38 -1.05 12.45
CA CYS A 164 -9.97 -0.78 12.18
C CYS A 164 -9.12 -2.05 12.04
N THR A 165 -8.20 -2.08 11.08
CA THR A 165 -7.04 -2.99 11.06
C THR A 165 -5.74 -2.20 10.95
N LEU A 166 -4.63 -2.80 11.36
CA LEU A 166 -3.31 -2.25 11.09
C LEU A 166 -2.71 -2.88 9.84
N ASP A 167 -1.87 -2.12 9.14
CA ASP A 167 -0.99 -2.61 8.08
C ASP A 167 0.22 -3.34 8.67
N TYR A 168 -0.03 -4.50 9.26
CA TYR A 168 0.96 -5.30 10.00
C TYR A 168 2.16 -5.75 9.14
N GLY A 169 2.03 -5.76 7.81
CA GLY A 169 3.10 -6.10 6.89
C GLY A 169 3.86 -4.90 6.33
N GLY A 170 3.41 -3.67 6.61
CA GLY A 170 3.93 -2.47 5.95
C GLY A 170 3.79 -2.53 4.42
N LEU A 171 2.64 -3.06 3.94
CA LEU A 171 2.36 -3.24 2.51
C LEU A 171 1.87 -1.95 1.85
N LEU A 172 1.12 -1.13 2.59
CA LEU A 172 0.64 0.18 2.15
C LEU A 172 1.57 1.27 2.67
N SER A 173 1.84 1.28 3.98
CA SER A 173 2.65 2.28 4.64
C SER A 173 3.65 1.64 5.58
N LEU A 174 4.94 1.89 5.32
CA LEU A 174 6.02 1.42 6.16
C LEU A 174 6.52 2.58 7.04
N SER A 175 6.10 2.58 8.30
CA SER A 175 6.60 3.48 9.35
C SER A 175 7.96 2.99 9.88
N LEU A 176 8.97 3.86 9.82
CA LEU A 176 10.38 3.50 9.95
C LEU A 176 10.97 3.63 11.37
N HIS A 177 10.16 4.01 12.35
CA HIS A 177 10.65 4.11 13.72
C HIS A 177 11.20 2.76 14.23
N ASN A 178 12.40 2.79 14.79
CA ASN A 178 13.22 1.67 15.26
C ASN A 178 13.69 0.65 14.22
N PHE A 179 13.55 0.96 12.93
CA PHE A 179 14.33 0.25 11.91
C PHE A 179 15.78 0.74 11.88
N LYS A 180 16.67 -0.12 11.37
CA LYS A 180 18.06 0.24 11.04
C LYS A 180 18.06 1.42 10.06
N ARG A 181 19.00 2.35 10.26
CA ARG A 181 19.00 3.66 9.59
C ARG A 181 19.63 3.69 8.21
N SER A 182 20.18 2.57 7.74
CA SER A 182 20.78 2.45 6.42
C SER A 182 19.85 1.70 5.47
N ILE A 183 19.90 2.04 4.19
CA ILE A 183 19.16 1.31 3.15
C ILE A 183 19.67 -0.13 2.97
N ASP A 184 20.93 -0.39 3.32
CA ASP A 184 21.55 -1.69 3.11
C ASP A 184 21.15 -2.71 4.18
N GLU A 185 20.87 -2.24 5.40
CA GLU A 185 20.50 -3.10 6.53
C GLU A 185 19.03 -2.99 6.93
N GLY A 186 18.34 -1.94 6.47
CA GLY A 186 16.94 -1.69 6.75
C GLY A 186 15.97 -2.55 5.93
N PRO A 187 14.66 -2.35 6.13
CA PRO A 187 13.62 -3.12 5.45
C PRO A 187 13.42 -2.69 3.99
N LEU A 188 14.07 -1.61 3.56
CA LEU A 188 13.92 -1.02 2.24
C LEU A 188 15.15 -1.30 1.37
N ALA A 189 14.96 -1.27 0.06
CA ALA A 189 16.01 -1.38 -0.96
C ALA A 189 15.63 -0.53 -2.17
N PHE A 190 16.60 -0.26 -3.04
CA PHE A 190 16.32 0.22 -4.39
C PHE A 190 16.32 -0.95 -5.36
N GLN A 191 15.38 -0.94 -6.31
CA GLN A 191 15.31 -1.89 -7.40
C GLN A 191 15.02 -1.14 -8.70
N SER A 192 15.58 -1.59 -9.82
CA SER A 192 15.20 -1.08 -11.14
C SER A 192 14.00 -1.87 -11.67
N VAL A 193 12.91 -1.18 -12.01
CA VAL A 193 11.71 -1.72 -12.64
C VAL A 193 11.43 -0.90 -13.88
N ASP A 194 11.46 -1.55 -15.05
CA ASP A 194 11.28 -0.91 -16.36
C ASP A 194 12.21 0.30 -16.59
N GLY A 195 13.45 0.23 -16.08
CA GLY A 195 14.43 1.31 -16.16
C GLY A 195 14.27 2.43 -15.13
N HIS A 196 13.24 2.38 -14.29
CA HIS A 196 13.01 3.33 -13.20
C HIS A 196 13.50 2.78 -11.86
N SER A 197 14.15 3.62 -11.06
CA SER A 197 14.53 3.28 -9.69
C SER A 197 13.31 3.38 -8.78
N VAL A 198 12.94 2.29 -8.12
CA VAL A 198 11.81 2.24 -7.17
C VAL A 198 12.29 1.81 -5.79
N VAL A 199 11.59 2.30 -4.76
CA VAL A 199 11.81 1.86 -3.37
C VAL A 199 11.01 0.59 -3.13
N TYR A 200 11.68 -0.44 -2.64
CA TYR A 200 11.13 -1.78 -2.50
C TYR A 200 11.25 -2.28 -1.06
N ASN A 201 10.21 -2.92 -0.55
CA ASN A 201 10.20 -3.54 0.77
C ASN A 201 10.75 -4.97 0.68
N ARG A 202 11.92 -5.20 1.31
CA ARG A 202 12.65 -6.48 1.30
C ARG A 202 11.85 -7.63 1.91
N ALA A 203 11.02 -7.34 2.91
CA ALA A 203 10.24 -8.38 3.59
C ALA A 203 9.08 -8.87 2.74
N THR A 204 8.37 -7.94 2.11
CA THR A 204 7.14 -8.25 1.36
C THR A 204 7.38 -8.54 -0.10
N GLN A 205 8.60 -8.27 -0.58
CA GLN A 205 8.95 -8.39 -1.98
C GLN A 205 8.00 -7.58 -2.88
N LYS A 206 7.72 -6.33 -2.48
CA LYS A 206 6.83 -5.40 -3.19
C LYS A 206 7.39 -3.99 -3.19
N VAL A 207 7.02 -3.22 -4.21
CA VAL A 207 7.27 -1.78 -4.25
C VAL A 207 6.56 -1.12 -3.06
N ALA A 208 7.29 -0.29 -2.32
CA ALA A 208 6.74 0.45 -1.20
C ALA A 208 5.83 1.57 -1.72
N CYS A 209 4.58 1.62 -1.27
CA CYS A 209 3.63 2.66 -1.69
C CYS A 209 3.87 3.97 -0.91
N PHE A 210 3.98 3.86 0.42
CA PHE A 210 4.29 4.99 1.30
C PHE A 210 5.38 4.59 2.29
N VAL A 211 6.33 5.49 2.52
CA VAL A 211 7.39 5.33 3.52
C VAL A 211 7.28 6.49 4.50
N HIS A 212 7.03 6.18 5.77
CA HIS A 212 6.84 7.19 6.81
C HIS A 212 8.06 7.24 7.73
N GLY A 213 8.82 8.33 7.66
CA GLY A 213 10.03 8.56 8.46
C GLY A 213 9.72 9.06 9.86
N ASN A 214 8.94 8.33 10.65
CA ASN A 214 8.64 8.71 12.04
C ASN A 214 9.82 8.43 12.99
N GLY A 215 9.84 9.12 14.13
CA GLY A 215 10.87 8.98 15.15
C GLY A 215 12.29 9.12 14.59
N ASN A 216 13.11 8.08 14.82
CA ASN A 216 14.48 7.95 14.32
C ASN A 216 14.61 7.51 12.84
N GLY A 217 13.50 7.32 12.12
CA GLY A 217 13.47 6.95 10.69
C GLY A 217 13.65 8.14 9.72
N LYS A 218 13.63 9.39 10.21
CA LYS A 218 13.71 10.62 9.38
C LYS A 218 14.96 10.66 8.48
N ALA A 219 16.11 10.24 9.00
CA ALA A 219 17.36 10.26 8.26
C ALA A 219 17.33 9.31 7.05
N LEU A 220 16.75 8.12 7.22
CA LEU A 220 16.61 7.13 6.14
C LEU A 220 15.67 7.65 5.04
N VAL A 221 14.56 8.30 5.38
CA VAL A 221 13.68 8.91 4.35
C VAL A 221 14.39 10.03 3.60
N LYS A 222 15.21 10.84 4.27
CA LYS A 222 16.01 11.87 3.60
C LYS A 222 17.01 11.24 2.62
N GLU A 223 17.69 10.16 3.01
CA GLU A 223 18.59 9.42 2.13
C GLU A 223 17.85 8.84 0.91
N ILE A 224 16.67 8.24 1.13
CA ILE A 224 15.83 7.70 0.06
C ILE A 224 15.44 8.80 -0.92
N ALA A 225 14.94 9.94 -0.41
CA ALA A 225 14.54 11.07 -1.25
C ALA A 225 15.70 11.63 -2.09
N GLN A 226 16.91 11.71 -1.52
CA GLN A 226 18.11 12.14 -2.24
C GLN A 226 18.47 11.18 -3.38
N ARG A 227 18.40 9.86 -3.15
CA ARG A 227 18.70 8.86 -4.18
C ARG A 227 17.63 8.80 -5.28
N VAL A 228 16.35 8.99 -4.93
CA VAL A 228 15.27 9.10 -5.93
C VAL A 228 15.51 10.31 -6.83
N ALA A 229 15.83 11.48 -6.25
CA ALA A 229 16.10 12.71 -7.01
C ALA A 229 17.34 12.64 -7.92
N GLN A 230 18.27 11.72 -7.67
CA GLN A 230 19.46 11.49 -8.51
C GLN A 230 19.21 10.49 -9.66
N ALA A 231 18.10 9.76 -9.59
CA ALA A 231 17.72 8.74 -10.58
C ALA A 231 16.78 9.28 -11.68
N GLU A 232 16.32 10.53 -11.55
CA GLU A 232 15.58 11.29 -12.56
C GLU A 232 16.55 12.07 -13.48
#